data_AF-A0A0Q4BFY9-F1
#
_entry.id   AF-A0A0Q4BFY9-F1
#
_cell.length_a   1.000
_cell.length_b   1.000
_cell.length_c   1.000
_cell.angle_alpha   90.00
_cell.angle_beta   90.00
_cell.angle_gamma   90.00
#
_symmetry.space_group_name_H-M   'P 1'
#
loop_
_entity.id
_entity.type
_entity.pdbx_description
1 polymer ?
#
loop_
_entity_poly.entity_id
_entity_poly.type
_entity_poly.pdbx_seq_one_letter_code
_entity_poly.pdbx_strand_id
1 'polypeptide(L)'
;MVAVTTCRCTATKHATAALAKMDRSVREEVGWGEDFDGVRFNRFMDAFRTIFFLRRGLQLSGYGSMEELHAGELSDASSVEDLRCMSDIEAALMLFRARAKG
;
A
#
# COMPACT_ATOMS: atom_id res chain seq x y z
N MET A 1 -0.95 -18.36 17.64
CA MET A 1 -1.02 -17.03 17.00
C MET A 1 0.36 -16.36 17.05
N VAL A 2 1.23 -16.58 16.05
CA VAL A 2 2.60 -16.01 16.02
C VAL A 2 2.92 -15.34 14.67
N ALA A 3 1.99 -15.34 13.71
CA ALA A 3 2.28 -14.95 12.33
C ALA A 3 2.02 -13.46 11.98
N VAL A 4 1.16 -12.75 12.73
CA VAL A 4 0.75 -11.37 12.35
C VAL A 4 1.86 -10.34 12.62
N THR A 5 2.58 -10.50 13.73
CA THR A 5 3.69 -9.60 14.10
C THR A 5 4.88 -9.72 13.14
N THR A 6 5.22 -10.94 12.71
CA THR A 6 6.27 -11.18 11.70
C THR A 6 5.86 -10.64 10.33
N CYS A 7 4.59 -10.74 9.95
CA CYS A 7 4.09 -10.17 8.69
C CYS A 7 4.14 -8.63 8.69
N ARG A 8 3.81 -7.96 9.82
CA ARG A 8 3.87 -6.48 9.90
C ARG A 8 5.29 -5.93 9.83
N CYS A 9 6.24 -6.57 10.50
CA CYS A 9 7.66 -6.20 10.41
C CYS A 9 8.19 -6.42 8.99
N THR A 10 7.82 -7.53 8.35
CA THR A 10 8.19 -7.83 6.96
C THR A 10 7.62 -6.79 6.00
N ALA A 11 6.33 -6.48 6.09
CA ALA A 11 5.70 -5.44 5.27
C ALA A 11 6.41 -4.09 5.42
N THR A 12 6.76 -3.72 6.65
CA THR A 12 7.48 -2.47 6.92
C THR A 12 8.87 -2.48 6.30
N LYS A 13 9.63 -3.58 6.44
CA LYS A 13 10.95 -3.73 5.82
C LYS A 13 10.89 -3.63 4.29
N HIS A 14 9.88 -4.28 3.68
CA HIS A 14 9.66 -4.21 2.23
C HIS A 14 9.31 -2.79 1.78
N ALA A 15 8.41 -2.09 2.51
CA ALA A 15 8.06 -0.71 2.22
C ALA A 15 9.25 0.25 2.33
N THR A 16 10.08 0.12 3.37
CA THR A 16 11.27 0.97 3.52
C THR A 16 12.33 0.70 2.45
N ALA A 17 12.52 -0.59 2.07
CA ALA A 17 13.44 -0.96 0.99
C ALA A 17 12.95 -0.47 -0.38
N ALA A 18 11.64 -0.46 -0.58
CA ALA A 18 10.98 0.10 -1.75
C ALA A 18 11.18 1.62 -1.84
N LEU A 19 10.90 2.34 -0.76
CA LEU A 19 11.06 3.80 -0.67
C LEU A 19 12.47 4.25 -1.04
N ALA A 20 13.50 3.53 -0.59
CA ALA A 20 14.89 3.84 -0.92
C ALA A 20 15.19 3.80 -2.43
N LYS A 21 14.39 3.06 -3.21
CA LYS A 21 14.56 2.90 -4.67
C LYS A 21 13.61 3.76 -5.49
N MET A 22 12.70 4.48 -4.84
CA MET A 22 11.74 5.34 -5.53
C MET A 22 12.34 6.68 -5.95
N ASP A 23 11.81 7.22 -7.03
CA ASP A 23 12.08 8.58 -7.45
C ASP A 23 11.81 9.58 -6.33
N ARG A 24 12.59 10.67 -6.32
CA ARG A 24 12.50 11.73 -5.31
C ARG A 24 11.08 12.30 -5.24
N SER A 25 10.43 12.54 -6.38
CA SER A 25 9.07 13.07 -6.45
C SER A 25 8.04 12.16 -5.76
N VAL A 26 8.15 10.85 -5.94
CA VAL A 26 7.26 9.87 -5.30
C VAL A 26 7.51 9.81 -3.81
N ARG A 27 8.78 9.87 -3.38
CA ARG A 27 9.13 9.95 -1.96
C ARG A 27 8.55 11.18 -1.29
N GLU A 28 8.66 12.35 -1.93
CA GLU A 28 8.06 13.60 -1.45
C GLU A 28 6.52 13.52 -1.40
N GLU A 29 5.90 12.92 -2.42
CA GLU A 29 4.44 12.71 -2.49
C GLU A 29 3.92 11.94 -1.25
N VAL A 30 4.60 10.84 -0.88
CA VAL A 30 4.23 10.00 0.25
C VAL A 30 4.74 10.52 1.60
N GLY A 31 5.30 11.73 1.64
CA GLY A 31 5.78 12.35 2.88
C GLY A 31 7.16 11.89 3.37
N TRP A 32 7.92 11.17 2.54
CA TRP A 32 9.32 10.77 2.77
C TRP A 32 10.30 11.71 2.03
N GLY A 33 10.01 13.01 2.07
CA GLY A 33 10.85 14.07 1.48
C GLY A 33 11.87 14.64 2.47
N GLU A 34 12.50 15.75 2.08
CA GLU A 34 13.33 16.57 2.98
C GLU A 34 12.51 17.07 4.18
N ASP A 35 11.29 17.53 3.91
CA ASP A 35 10.27 17.81 4.93
C ASP A 35 9.40 16.56 5.14
N PHE A 36 9.65 15.86 6.24
CA PHE A 36 8.90 14.64 6.57
C PHE A 36 7.45 14.96 6.95
N ASP A 37 6.49 14.44 6.19
CA ASP A 37 5.06 14.50 6.48
C ASP A 37 4.60 13.14 7.02
N GLY A 38 4.52 13.04 8.35
CA GLY A 38 4.12 11.82 9.04
C GLY A 38 2.68 11.37 8.74
N VAL A 39 1.78 12.28 8.36
CA VAL A 39 0.39 11.92 8.04
C VAL A 39 0.35 11.22 6.69
N ARG A 40 0.99 11.79 5.67
CA ARG A 40 1.11 11.16 4.33
C ARG A 40 1.87 9.85 4.41
N PHE A 41 2.96 9.83 5.17
CA PHE A 41 3.77 8.64 5.33
C PHE A 41 3.00 7.49 5.99
N ASN A 42 2.26 7.77 7.06
CA ASN A 42 1.43 6.76 7.72
C ASN A 42 0.32 6.24 6.80
N ARG A 43 -0.29 7.11 5.99
CA ARG A 43 -1.29 6.70 4.98
C ARG A 43 -0.69 5.78 3.92
N PHE A 44 0.51 6.09 3.41
CA PHE A 44 1.21 5.23 2.47
C PHE A 44 1.56 3.87 3.09
N MET A 45 2.08 3.87 4.32
CA MET A 45 2.44 2.64 5.03
C MET A 45 1.21 1.75 5.32
N ASP A 46 0.05 2.36 5.55
CA ASP A 46 -1.22 1.64 5.69
C ASP A 46 -1.68 1.01 4.36
N ALA A 47 -1.63 1.79 3.28
CA ALA A 47 -1.94 1.30 1.93
C ALA A 47 -1.01 0.13 1.54
N PHE A 48 0.29 0.26 1.77
CA PHE A 48 1.26 -0.79 1.48
C PHE A 48 0.98 -2.08 2.27
N ARG A 49 0.71 -1.97 3.57
CA ARG A 49 0.38 -3.14 4.39
C ARG A 49 -0.89 -3.83 3.93
N THR A 50 -1.89 -3.04 3.53
CA THR A 50 -3.15 -3.56 2.97
C THR A 50 -2.87 -4.45 1.76
N ILE A 51 -2.17 -3.91 0.75
CA ILE A 51 -1.77 -4.68 -0.44
C ILE A 51 -0.92 -5.90 -0.08
N PHE A 52 0.09 -5.72 0.77
CA PHE A 52 1.04 -6.76 1.14
C PHE A 52 0.35 -7.97 1.81
N PHE A 53 -0.64 -7.73 2.66
CA PHE A 53 -1.39 -8.77 3.35
C PHE A 53 -2.40 -9.48 2.44
N LEU A 54 -3.19 -8.72 1.67
CA LEU A 54 -4.19 -9.29 0.78
C LEU A 54 -3.56 -10.18 -0.31
N ARG A 55 -2.42 -9.77 -0.87
CA ARG A 55 -1.65 -10.60 -1.84
C ARG A 55 -1.10 -11.90 -1.26
N ARG A 56 -1.04 -12.01 0.06
CA ARG A 56 -0.62 -13.23 0.78
C ARG A 56 -1.82 -14.03 1.31
N GLY A 57 -3.04 -13.68 0.90
CA GLY A 57 -4.27 -14.32 1.35
C GLY A 57 -4.61 -14.03 2.80
N LEU A 58 -4.02 -12.99 3.41
CA LEU A 58 -4.35 -12.58 4.77
C LEU A 58 -5.51 -11.59 4.73
N GLN A 59 -6.56 -11.89 5.50
CA GLN A 59 -7.71 -11.02 5.63
C GLN A 59 -7.42 -9.83 6.56
N LEU A 60 -8.01 -8.69 6.25
CA LEU A 60 -7.97 -7.49 7.07
C LEU A 60 -9.39 -7.06 7.41
N SER A 61 -9.52 -6.35 8.54
CA SER A 61 -10.79 -5.73 8.90
C SER A 61 -11.20 -4.75 7.78
N GLY A 62 -12.26 -5.08 7.05
CA GLY A 62 -12.76 -4.31 5.91
C GLY A 62 -12.49 -4.92 4.54
N TYR A 63 -11.53 -5.84 4.41
CA TYR A 63 -11.19 -6.50 3.13
C TYR A 63 -10.76 -7.96 3.34
N GLY A 64 -11.53 -8.88 2.76
CA GLY A 64 -11.25 -10.31 2.70
C GLY A 64 -10.34 -10.71 1.53
N SER A 65 -10.27 -9.89 0.47
CA SER A 65 -9.45 -10.18 -0.72
C SER A 65 -9.02 -8.92 -1.49
N MET A 66 -8.15 -9.10 -2.49
CA MET A 66 -7.76 -8.04 -3.42
C MET A 66 -8.94 -7.54 -4.27
N GLU A 67 -9.89 -8.43 -4.59
CA GLU A 67 -11.10 -8.13 -5.35
C GLU A 67 -12.06 -7.24 -4.54
N GLU A 68 -12.23 -7.52 -3.25
CA GLU A 68 -13.05 -6.67 -2.37
C GLU A 68 -12.43 -5.28 -2.19
N LEU A 69 -11.11 -5.20 -2.02
CA LEU A 69 -10.39 -3.91 -2.02
C LEU A 69 -10.59 -3.16 -3.34
N HIS A 70 -10.48 -3.87 -4.47
CA HIS A 70 -10.64 -3.29 -5.79
C HIS A 70 -12.04 -2.68 -5.96
N ALA A 71 -13.09 -3.46 -5.68
CA ALA A 71 -14.46 -3.02 -5.79
C ALA A 71 -14.81 -1.83 -4.86
N GLY A 72 -14.15 -1.75 -3.69
CA GLY A 72 -14.43 -0.71 -2.70
C GLY A 72 -13.64 0.59 -2.89
N GLU A 73 -12.39 0.52 -3.34
CA GLU A 73 -11.48 1.69 -3.34
C GLU A 73 -10.78 1.97 -4.67
N LEU A 74 -10.65 0.97 -5.56
CA LEU A 74 -9.79 1.08 -6.74
C LEU A 74 -10.52 0.88 -8.09
N SER A 75 -11.84 0.65 -8.08
CA SER A 75 -12.65 0.37 -9.26
C SER A 75 -12.53 1.45 -10.33
N ASP A 76 -12.44 2.71 -9.88
CA ASP A 76 -12.37 3.88 -10.76
C ASP A 76 -10.93 4.19 -11.22
N ALA A 77 -9.93 3.58 -10.58
CA ALA A 77 -8.52 3.87 -10.82
C ALA A 77 -7.86 2.86 -11.77
N SER A 78 -8.28 1.59 -11.77
CA SER A 78 -7.68 0.53 -12.58
C SER A 78 -8.58 -0.71 -12.65
N SER A 79 -8.30 -1.65 -13.55
CA SER A 79 -8.97 -2.95 -13.52
C SER A 79 -8.33 -3.87 -12.46
N VAL A 80 -9.06 -4.90 -12.01
CA VAL A 80 -8.52 -5.88 -11.07
C VAL A 80 -7.35 -6.68 -11.66
N GLU A 81 -7.36 -6.90 -12.99
CA GLU A 81 -6.30 -7.60 -13.71
C GLU A 81 -5.03 -6.76 -13.78
N ASP A 82 -5.15 -5.45 -14.05
CA ASP A 82 -4.01 -4.53 -14.01
C ASP A 82 -3.42 -4.47 -12.59
N LEU A 83 -4.28 -4.44 -11.56
CA LEU A 83 -3.86 -4.42 -10.16
C LEU A 83 -3.09 -5.69 -9.76
N ARG A 84 -3.37 -6.84 -10.39
CA ARG A 84 -2.63 -8.10 -10.18
C ARG A 84 -1.25 -8.07 -10.83
N CYS A 85 -1.11 -7.38 -11.95
CA CYS A 85 0.16 -7.24 -12.67
C CYS A 85 1.11 -6.20 -12.03
N MET A 86 0.58 -5.28 -11.22
CA MET A 86 1.38 -4.27 -10.52
C MET A 86 2.32 -4.87 -9.48
N SER A 87 3.43 -4.19 -9.20
CA SER A 87 4.21 -4.43 -7.99
C SER A 87 3.44 -4.03 -6.73
N ASP A 88 3.84 -4.54 -5.56
CA ASP A 88 3.25 -4.16 -4.27
C ASP A 88 3.30 -2.63 -4.06
N ILE A 89 4.34 -2.00 -4.60
CA ILE A 89 4.57 -0.55 -4.55
C ILE A 89 3.55 0.21 -5.38
N GLU A 90 3.38 -0.16 -6.65
CA GLU A 90 2.50 0.55 -7.58
C GLU A 90 1.05 0.46 -7.10
N ALA A 91 0.63 -0.73 -6.67
CA ALA A 91 -0.68 -0.94 -6.07
C ALA A 91 -0.85 -0.11 -4.77
N ALA A 92 0.18 -0.03 -3.93
CA ALA A 92 0.14 0.77 -2.70
C ALA A 92 0.06 2.28 -2.99
N LEU A 93 0.79 2.78 -4.00
CA LEU A 93 0.72 4.18 -4.44
C LEU A 93 -0.66 4.52 -5.00
N MET A 94 -1.23 3.60 -5.79
CA MET A 94 -2.58 3.77 -6.31
C MET A 94 -3.61 3.86 -5.18
N LEU A 95 -3.54 2.95 -4.21
CA LEU A 95 -4.41 2.97 -3.02
C LEU A 95 -4.19 4.22 -2.15
N PHE A 96 -2.95 4.63 -1.95
CA PHE A 96 -2.62 5.88 -1.26
C PHE A 96 -3.28 7.09 -1.92
N ARG A 97 -3.22 7.18 -3.25
CA ARG A 97 -3.84 8.27 -4.04
C ARG A 97 -5.36 8.20 -4.03
N ALA A 98 -5.94 7.01 -4.10
CA ALA A 98 -7.38 6.82 -4.00
C ALA A 98 -7.91 7.33 -2.64
N ARG A 99 -7.26 6.93 -1.54
CA ARG A 99 -7.58 7.37 -0.17
C ARG A 99 -7.28 8.83 0.13
N ALA A 100 -6.55 9.53 -0.74
CA ALA A 100 -6.33 10.96 -0.61
C ALA A 100 -7.45 11.78 -1.26
N LYS A 101 -8.30 11.16 -2.09
CA LYS A 101 -9.41 11.82 -2.80
C LYS A 101 -10.75 11.75 -2.05
N GLY A 102 -10.89 10.84 -1.10
CA GLY A 102 -12.05 10.72 -0.19
C GLY A 102 -11.77 11.33 1.17
#